data_AF-A0A3B0VDH6-F1
#
_entry.id   AF-A0A3B0VDH6-F1
#
_cell.length_a   1.000
_cell.length_b   1.000
_cell.length_c   1.000
_cell.angle_alpha   90.00
_cell.angle_beta   90.00
_cell.angle_gamma   90.00
#
_symmetry.space_group_name_H-M   'P 1'
#
loop_
_entity.id
_entity.type
_entity.pdbx_description
1 polymer ?
#
loop_
_entity_poly.entity_id
_entity_poly.type
_entity_poly.pdbx_seq_one_letter_code
_entity_poly.pdbx_strand_id
1 'polypeptide(L)'
;DISDLPVAASSPEWYSEKAAAIGTYAVASGIYTHLGHPPNITGSKIVTNLALAGLNDLVGACFVVEPDPFKAADLIDERIKNRRTALGLTA
;
A
#
# COMPACT_ATOMS: atom_id res chain seq x y z
N ASP A 1 6.95 -10.73 -11.17
CA ASP A 1 7.08 -9.26 -11.08
C ASP A 1 7.39 -8.87 -9.64
N ILE A 2 7.77 -7.62 -9.32
CA ILE A 2 7.94 -7.16 -7.93
C ILE A 2 6.61 -7.28 -7.17
N SER A 3 5.48 -7.06 -7.85
CA SER A 3 4.14 -7.16 -7.28
C SER A 3 3.75 -8.55 -6.78
N ASP A 4 4.48 -9.61 -7.19
CA ASP A 4 4.29 -10.99 -6.72
C ASP A 4 5.06 -11.28 -5.42
N LEU A 5 6.04 -10.43 -5.07
CA LEU A 5 6.88 -10.65 -3.90
C LEU A 5 6.09 -10.41 -2.60
N PRO A 6 6.38 -11.18 -1.53
CA PRO A 6 5.75 -11.00 -0.23
C PRO A 6 6.39 -9.84 0.55
N VAL A 7 6.25 -8.63 0.01
CA VAL A 7 6.81 -7.39 0.55
C VAL A 7 5.75 -6.28 0.63
N ALA A 8 5.97 -5.34 1.54
CA ALA A 8 5.16 -4.14 1.70
C ALA A 8 6.04 -2.97 2.20
N ALA A 9 5.56 -1.75 2.02
CA ALA A 9 6.17 -0.54 2.56
C ALA A 9 5.23 0.16 3.55
N SER A 10 5.78 0.95 4.45
CA SER A 10 5.01 1.65 5.48
C SER A 10 5.63 2.99 5.84
N SER A 11 4.80 4.04 5.92
CA SER A 11 5.16 5.34 6.48
C SER A 11 4.07 5.78 7.47
N PRO A 12 4.11 5.32 8.74
CA PRO A 12 3.04 5.54 9.71
C PRO A 12 2.86 7.02 10.08
N GLU A 13 3.93 7.81 10.07
CA GLU A 13 3.95 9.20 10.56
C GLU A 13 4.56 10.14 9.51
N TRP A 14 4.22 9.92 8.24
CA TRP A 14 4.80 10.67 7.14
C TRP A 14 4.34 12.13 7.12
N TYR A 15 5.19 13.06 6.70
CA TYR A 15 4.80 14.48 6.64
C TYR A 15 5.26 15.19 5.37
N SER A 16 6.38 14.74 4.80
CA SER A 16 7.04 15.47 3.71
C SER A 16 6.53 15.02 2.34
N GLU A 17 6.59 15.92 1.37
CA GLU A 17 6.37 15.60 -0.05
C GLU A 17 7.30 14.49 -0.53
N LYS A 18 8.51 14.41 0.02
CA LYS A 18 9.46 13.33 -0.27
C LYS A 18 8.92 11.97 0.18
N ALA A 19 8.27 11.89 1.35
CA ALA A 19 7.66 10.65 1.81
C ALA A 19 6.46 10.25 0.94
N ALA A 20 5.65 11.22 0.46
CA ALA A 20 4.61 10.95 -0.53
C ALA A 20 5.18 10.43 -1.85
N ALA A 21 6.25 11.04 -2.36
CA ALA A 21 6.93 10.58 -3.57
C ALA A 21 7.49 9.15 -3.40
N ILE A 22 8.06 8.85 -2.22
CA ILE A 22 8.53 7.51 -1.87
C ILE A 22 7.39 6.49 -1.88
N GLY A 23 6.29 6.80 -1.20
CA GLY A 23 5.13 5.92 -1.22
C GLY A 23 4.58 5.72 -2.63
N THR A 24 4.59 6.77 -3.46
CA THR A 24 4.10 6.71 -4.83
C THR A 24 4.96 5.80 -5.71
N TYR A 25 6.30 5.92 -5.66
CA TYR A 25 7.13 5.03 -6.48
C TYR A 25 7.11 3.60 -5.95
N ALA A 26 6.92 3.37 -4.64
CA ALA A 26 6.76 2.04 -4.08
C ALA A 26 5.52 1.35 -4.66
N VAL A 27 4.37 2.03 -4.62
CA VAL A 27 3.12 1.54 -5.24
C VAL A 27 3.28 1.31 -6.74
N ALA A 28 3.85 2.27 -7.47
CA ALA A 28 4.08 2.14 -8.91
C ALA A 28 5.02 0.97 -9.28
N SER A 29 5.88 0.57 -8.35
CA SER A 29 6.77 -0.60 -8.50
C SER A 29 6.12 -1.90 -8.03
N GLY A 30 4.83 -1.91 -7.69
CA GLY A 30 4.11 -3.10 -7.25
C GLY A 30 4.16 -3.39 -5.75
N ILE A 31 4.63 -2.45 -4.93
CA ILE A 31 4.74 -2.62 -3.48
C ILE A 31 3.52 -1.99 -2.78
N TYR A 32 2.74 -2.83 -2.11
CA TYR A 32 1.62 -2.37 -1.28
C TYR A 32 2.13 -1.46 -0.17
N THR A 33 1.57 -0.26 -0.06
CA THR A 33 2.17 0.81 0.76
C THR A 33 1.19 1.42 1.74
N HIS A 34 1.52 1.31 3.03
CA HIS A 34 0.76 1.88 4.13
C HIS A 34 1.18 3.32 4.45
N LEU A 35 0.20 4.19 4.72
CA LEU A 35 0.35 5.53 5.28
C LEU A 35 -0.52 5.67 6.52
N GLY A 36 -0.01 6.19 7.64
CA GLY A 36 -0.83 6.29 8.86
C GLY A 36 -1.88 7.41 8.83
N HIS A 37 -1.77 8.36 7.91
CA HIS A 37 -2.81 9.35 7.64
C HIS A 37 -2.89 9.66 6.15
N PRO A 38 -4.05 10.13 5.64
CA PRO A 38 -4.22 10.32 4.21
C PRO A 38 -3.42 11.52 3.71
N PRO A 39 -3.02 11.52 2.42
CA PRO A 39 -2.69 12.75 1.72
C PRO A 39 -3.94 13.64 1.60
N ASN A 40 -3.74 14.92 1.25
CA ASN A 40 -4.83 15.88 1.05
C ASN A 40 -5.61 15.65 -0.28
N ILE A 41 -6.13 14.44 -0.47
CA ILE A 41 -6.84 13.99 -1.69
C ILE A 41 -8.30 13.58 -1.43
N THR A 42 -8.73 13.52 -0.17
CA THR A 42 -10.05 13.02 0.25
C THR A 42 -11.23 13.87 -0.23
N GLY A 43 -10.97 15.08 -0.72
CA GLY A 43 -11.97 15.93 -1.38
C GLY A 43 -12.48 15.37 -2.72
N SER A 44 -11.73 14.46 -3.36
CA SER A 44 -12.14 13.78 -4.59
C SER A 44 -12.25 12.28 -4.35
N LYS A 45 -13.49 11.75 -4.44
CA LYS A 45 -13.75 10.31 -4.37
C LYS A 45 -13.05 9.55 -5.49
N ILE A 46 -12.98 10.13 -6.69
CA ILE A 46 -12.33 9.50 -7.85
C ILE A 46 -10.84 9.29 -7.56
N VAL A 47 -10.15 10.34 -7.10
CA VAL A 47 -8.72 10.27 -6.80
C VAL A 47 -8.44 9.36 -5.61
N THR A 48 -9.27 9.43 -4.57
CA THR A 48 -9.13 8.58 -3.39
C THR A 48 -9.29 7.10 -3.74
N ASN A 49 -10.31 6.75 -4.52
CA ASN A 49 -10.54 5.37 -4.94
C ASN A 49 -9.46 4.85 -5.89
N LEU A 50 -8.95 5.72 -6.79
CA LEU A 50 -7.82 5.36 -7.63
C LEU A 50 -6.61 4.98 -6.76
N ALA A 51 -6.24 5.82 -5.78
CA ALA A 51 -5.09 5.58 -4.92
C ALA A 51 -5.22 4.31 -4.05
N LEU A 52 -6.41 4.06 -3.50
CA LEU A 52 -6.64 2.97 -2.54
C LEU A 52 -6.99 1.62 -3.19
N ALA A 53 -7.51 1.60 -4.41
CA ALA A 53 -7.93 0.36 -5.07
C ALA A 53 -7.58 0.31 -6.56
N GLY A 54 -7.87 1.38 -7.31
CA GLY A 54 -7.69 1.37 -8.78
C GLY A 54 -6.25 1.12 -9.23
N LEU A 55 -5.26 1.56 -8.44
CA LEU A 55 -3.85 1.27 -8.72
C LEU A 55 -3.51 -0.22 -8.58
N ASN A 56 -4.21 -0.98 -7.75
CA ASN A 56 -3.95 -2.42 -7.62
C ASN A 56 -4.22 -3.16 -8.93
N ASP A 57 -5.25 -2.76 -9.68
CA ASP A 57 -5.57 -3.36 -10.98
C ASP A 57 -4.59 -2.93 -12.08
N LEU A 58 -3.97 -1.75 -11.93
CA LEU A 58 -3.06 -1.19 -12.93
C LEU A 58 -1.60 -1.61 -12.73
N VAL A 59 -1.10 -1.57 -11.50
CA VAL A 59 0.32 -1.79 -11.16
C VAL A 59 0.54 -2.90 -10.12
N GLY A 60 -0.52 -3.62 -9.72
CA GLY A 60 -0.42 -4.76 -8.80
C GLY A 60 -0.28 -4.38 -7.32
N ALA A 61 -0.34 -3.09 -6.99
CA ALA A 61 -0.36 -2.56 -5.63
C ALA A 61 -1.13 -1.24 -5.52
N CYS A 62 -1.51 -0.88 -4.31
CA CYS A 62 -2.20 0.36 -3.98
C CYS A 62 -1.73 0.89 -2.63
N PHE A 63 -2.23 2.08 -2.28
CA PHE A 63 -2.07 2.63 -0.93
C PHE A 63 -3.10 2.05 0.04
N VAL A 64 -2.73 2.01 1.30
CA VAL A 64 -3.66 1.84 2.42
C VAL A 64 -3.44 2.93 3.44
N VAL A 65 -4.53 3.45 4.00
CA VAL A 65 -4.51 4.49 5.03
C VAL A 65 -5.14 3.93 6.29
N GLU A 66 -4.33 3.76 7.35
CA GLU A 66 -4.78 3.20 8.62
C GLU A 66 -4.01 3.83 9.80
N PRO A 67 -4.66 4.65 10.65
CA PRO A 67 -3.98 5.30 11.77
C PRO A 67 -3.66 4.36 12.95
N ASP A 68 -4.35 3.22 13.08
CA ASP A 68 -4.05 2.24 14.12
C ASP A 68 -2.86 1.36 13.69
N PRO A 69 -1.69 1.46 14.35
CA PRO A 69 -0.49 0.73 13.93
C PRO A 69 -0.65 -0.79 14.04
N PHE A 70 -1.53 -1.29 14.92
CA PHE A 70 -1.77 -2.73 15.03
C PHE A 70 -2.61 -3.23 13.84
N LYS A 71 -3.65 -2.49 13.46
CA LYS A 71 -4.42 -2.82 12.25
C LYS A 71 -3.59 -2.69 10.98
N ALA A 72 -2.72 -1.68 10.91
CA ALA A 72 -1.79 -1.53 9.80
C ALA A 72 -0.85 -2.75 9.69
N ALA A 73 -0.37 -3.27 10.82
CA ALA A 73 0.44 -4.49 10.85
C ALA A 73 -0.35 -5.70 10.36
N ASP A 74 -1.60 -5.88 10.82
CA ASP A 74 -2.47 -6.97 10.38
C ASP A 74 -2.72 -6.92 8.85
N LEU A 75 -2.99 -5.73 8.29
CA LEU A 75 -3.19 -5.54 6.86
C LEU A 75 -1.93 -5.85 6.03
N ILE A 76 -0.75 -5.45 6.52
CA ILE A 76 0.53 -5.76 5.88
C ILE A 76 0.81 -7.26 5.93
N ASP A 77 0.58 -7.91 7.08
CA ASP A 77 0.76 -9.34 7.25
C ASP A 77 -0.19 -10.14 6.33
N GLU A 78 -1.45 -9.74 6.22
CA GLU A 78 -2.41 -10.34 5.29
C GLU A 78 -1.93 -10.22 3.84
N ARG A 79 -1.47 -9.03 3.42
CA ARG A 79 -0.91 -8.83 2.08
C ARG A 79 0.28 -9.76 1.81
N ILE A 80 1.20 -9.89 2.78
CA ILE A 80 2.37 -10.77 2.67
C ILE A 80 1.94 -12.23 2.55
N LYS A 81 1.04 -12.71 3.40
CA LYS A 81 0.49 -14.08 3.37
C LYS A 81 -0.19 -14.41 2.04
N ASN A 82 -0.97 -13.47 1.52
CA ASN A 82 -1.62 -13.61 0.22
C ASN A 82 -0.60 -13.77 -0.92
N ARG A 83 0.48 -12.99 -0.90
CA ARG A 83 1.58 -13.12 -1.88
C ARG A 83 2.38 -14.41 -1.71
N ARG A 84 2.66 -14.84 -0.48
CA ARG A 84 3.29 -16.15 -0.20
C ARG A 84 2.47 -17.30 -0.78
N THR A 85 1.17 -17.29 -0.51
CA THR A 85 0.23 -18.32 -1.01
C THR A 85 0.17 -18.33 -2.55
N ALA A 86 0.14 -17.16 -3.18
CA ALA A 86 0.17 -17.03 -4.65
C ALA A 86 1.46 -17.59 -5.27
N LEU A 87 2.58 -17.57 -4.53
CA LEU A 87 3.85 -18.18 -4.93
C LEU A 87 3.95 -19.68 -4.59
N GLY A 88 2.89 -20.29 -4.06
CA GLY A 88 2.88 -21.70 -3.64
C GLY A 88 3.63 -21.98 -2.33
N LEU A 89 3.84 -20.95 -1.50
CA LEU A 89 4.43 -21.06 -0.17
C LEU A 89 3.34 -21.13 0.89
N THR A 90 3.64 -21.72 2.05
CA THR A 90 2.73 -21.66 3.20
C THR A 90 2.55 -20.21 3.65
N ALA A 91 1.35 -19.84 4.07
CA ALA A 91 1.06 -18.51 4.62
C ALA A 91 2.02 -18.20 5.78
#